data_AF-A0A7Y1Z277-F1
#
_entry.id   AF-A0A7Y1Z277-F1
#
_cell.length_a   1.000
_cell.length_b   1.000
_cell.length_c   1.000
_cell.angle_alpha   90.00
_cell.angle_beta   90.00
_cell.angle_gamma   90.00
#
_symmetry.space_group_name_H-M   'P 1'
#
loop_
_entity.id
_entity.type
_entity.pdbx_description
1 polymer ?
#
loop_
_entity_poly.entity_id
_entity_poly.type
_entity_poly.pdbx_seq_one_letter_code
_entity_poly.pdbx_strand_id
1 'polypeptide(L)'
;MSERPGDDGKDLPPLIEQLRSAVDKPRRRHAPLGARLRSYFLTGLVIAAPISITVYVTWWFIRSVDTWFKPLLPAQYDPDTYLPFTIPGVGLVLALFFLTL
;
A
#
# COMPACT_ATOMS: atom_id res chain seq x y z
N MET A 1 -25.66 58.46 10.90
CA MET A 1 -25.92 58.11 12.31
C MET A 1 -26.42 56.66 12.34
N SER A 2 -25.52 55.69 12.50
CA SER A 2 -25.85 54.25 12.59
C SER A 2 -24.91 53.65 13.63
N GLU A 3 -25.18 53.97 14.89
CA GLU A 3 -24.53 53.31 16.02
C GLU A 3 -25.22 51.96 16.18
N ARG A 4 -24.46 50.89 15.90
CA ARG A 4 -24.92 49.51 16.09
C ARG A 4 -25.14 49.29 17.59
N PRO A 5 -26.32 48.82 18.01
CA PRO A 5 -26.56 48.51 19.41
C PRO A 5 -25.85 47.20 19.77
N GLY A 6 -25.02 47.25 20.82
CA GLY A 6 -24.62 46.07 21.59
C GLY A 6 -23.59 45.14 20.95
N ASP A 7 -22.40 45.67 20.65
CA ASP A 7 -21.17 44.87 20.45
C ASP A 7 -20.14 45.23 21.54
N ASP A 8 -20.59 45.29 22.79
CA ASP A 8 -19.80 45.50 23.99
C ASP A 8 -19.55 44.15 24.68
N GLY A 9 -18.77 43.29 24.01
CA GLY A 9 -18.24 42.04 24.57
C GLY A 9 -17.31 42.22 25.79
N LYS A 10 -17.38 43.35 26.49
CA LYS A 10 -16.55 43.74 27.64
C LYS A 10 -17.25 43.49 28.99
N ASP A 11 -18.55 43.17 28.97
CA ASP A 11 -19.37 43.00 30.18
C ASP A 11 -19.85 41.56 30.34
N LEU A 12 -19.16 40.62 29.69
CA LEU A 12 -19.53 39.22 29.67
C LEU A 12 -19.48 38.67 31.11
N PRO A 13 -20.57 38.06 31.63
CA PRO A 13 -20.56 37.51 32.98
C PRO A 13 -19.42 36.49 33.11
N PRO A 14 -18.75 36.41 34.27
CA PRO A 14 -17.55 35.59 34.48
C PRO A 14 -17.76 34.10 34.16
N LEU A 15 -19.03 33.68 34.07
CA LEU A 15 -19.45 32.34 33.69
C LEU A 15 -19.09 31.95 32.24
N ILE A 16 -19.10 32.90 31.29
CA ILE A 16 -18.85 32.55 29.88
C ILE A 16 -17.36 32.28 29.63
N GLU A 17 -16.47 32.95 30.37
CA GLU A 17 -15.02 32.67 30.33
C GLU A 17 -14.70 31.33 31.01
N GLN A 18 -15.43 30.98 32.06
CA GLN A 18 -15.34 29.65 32.69
C GLN A 18 -15.85 28.55 31.76
N LEU A 19 -16.94 28.81 31.03
CA LEU A 19 -17.45 27.87 30.03
C LEU A 19 -16.48 27.73 28.86
N ARG A 20 -15.88 28.82 28.38
CA ARG A 20 -14.84 28.80 27.33
C ARG A 20 -13.60 28.03 27.78
N SER A 21 -13.10 28.29 28.98
CA SER A 21 -11.94 27.58 29.55
C SER A 21 -12.22 26.11 29.89
N ALA A 22 -13.46 25.75 30.23
CA ALA A 22 -13.90 24.37 30.38
C ALA A 22 -14.09 23.65 29.03
N VAL A 23 -14.53 24.37 27.99
CA VAL A 23 -14.69 23.86 26.63
C VAL A 23 -13.35 23.70 25.91
N ASP A 24 -12.34 24.51 26.24
CA ASP A 24 -11.11 24.61 25.44
C ASP A 24 -9.89 23.84 25.98
N LYS A 25 -10.13 22.66 26.58
CA LYS A 25 -9.03 21.76 26.95
C LYS A 25 -8.98 20.58 25.98
N PRO A 26 -8.30 20.70 24.82
CA PRO A 26 -7.99 19.52 24.04
C PRO A 26 -7.14 18.61 24.92
N ARG A 27 -7.75 17.53 25.42
CA ARG A 27 -7.07 16.51 26.21
C ARG A 27 -6.12 15.80 25.25
N ARG A 28 -4.94 16.36 25.06
CA ARG A 28 -3.83 15.76 24.30
C ARG A 28 -3.38 14.52 25.08
N ARG A 29 -4.12 13.43 24.91
CA ARG A 29 -3.66 12.10 25.33
C ARG A 29 -2.43 11.83 24.49
N HIS A 30 -1.26 11.90 25.11
CA HIS A 30 -0.02 11.45 24.51
C HIS A 30 -0.22 10.00 24.11
N ALA A 31 -0.43 9.76 22.81
CA ALA A 31 -0.56 8.42 22.30
C ALA A 31 0.74 7.67 22.62
N PRO A 32 0.67 6.47 23.24
CA PRO A 32 1.86 5.73 23.59
C PRO A 32 2.69 5.49 22.33
N LEU A 33 4.03 5.55 22.44
CA LEU A 33 4.95 5.41 21.31
C LEU A 33 4.67 4.15 20.46
N GLY A 34 4.28 3.04 21.09
CA GLY A 34 3.87 1.81 20.40
C GLY A 34 2.59 1.94 19.56
N ALA A 35 1.66 2.84 19.91
CA ALA A 35 0.46 3.09 19.13
C ALA A 35 0.75 3.81 17.81
N ARG A 36 1.84 4.57 17.73
CA ARG A 36 2.30 5.24 16.50
C ARG A 36 3.07 4.27 15.58
N LEU A 37 3.88 3.39 16.16
CA LEU A 37 4.63 2.39 15.39
C LEU A 37 3.71 1.44 14.63
N ARG A 38 2.67 0.92 15.30
CA ARG A 38 1.67 0.03 14.66
C ARG A 38 0.88 0.74 13.56
N SER A 39 0.52 2.02 13.73
CA SER A 39 -0.19 2.76 12.69
C SER A 39 0.66 2.94 11.44
N TYR A 40 1.96 3.20 11.59
CA TYR A 40 2.86 3.33 10.44
C TYR A 40 3.15 1.98 9.75
N PHE A 41 3.23 0.88 10.50
CA PHE A 41 3.36 -0.46 9.92
C PHE A 41 2.15 -0.83 9.05
N LEU A 42 0.93 -0.57 9.53
CA LEU A 42 -0.29 -0.83 8.76
C LEU A 42 -0.33 0.02 7.49
N THR A 43 0.04 1.30 7.57
CA THR A 43 0.15 2.15 6.39
C THR A 43 1.19 1.62 5.39
N GLY A 44 2.36 1.18 5.86
CA GLY A 44 3.38 0.59 5.01
C GLY A 44 2.91 -0.69 4.31
N LEU A 45 2.23 -1.58 5.03
CA LEU A 45 1.67 -2.81 4.46
C LEU A 45 0.59 -2.53 3.41
N VAL A 46 -0.30 -1.58 3.67
CA VAL A 46 -1.36 -1.20 2.72
C VAL A 46 -0.77 -0.60 1.44
N ILE A 47 0.25 0.24 1.55
CA ILE A 47 0.91 0.85 0.38
C ILE A 47 1.76 -0.19 -0.38
N ALA A 48 2.38 -1.16 0.31
CA ALA A 48 3.18 -2.22 -0.31
C ALA A 48 2.33 -3.36 -0.93
N ALA A 49 1.06 -3.49 -0.54
CA ALA A 49 0.14 -4.50 -1.06
C ALA A 49 0.06 -4.55 -2.60
N PRO A 50 -0.19 -3.44 -3.33
CA PRO A 50 -0.29 -3.48 -4.79
C PRO A 50 0.97 -4.01 -5.46
N ILE A 51 2.15 -3.58 -5.02
CA ILE A 51 3.44 -4.05 -5.57
C ILE A 51 3.61 -5.55 -5.31
N SER A 52 3.32 -5.98 -4.08
CA SER A 52 3.42 -7.39 -3.69
C SER A 52 2.47 -8.26 -4.52
N ILE A 53 1.26 -7.78 -4.77
CA ILE A 53 0.27 -8.47 -5.61
C ILE A 53 0.79 -8.57 -7.05
N THR A 54 1.32 -7.49 -7.63
CA THR A 54 1.88 -7.51 -8.98
C THR A 54 2.99 -8.54 -9.10
N VAL A 55 3.99 -8.50 -8.20
CA VAL A 55 5.10 -9.46 -8.22
C VAL A 55 4.59 -10.89 -8.05
N TYR A 56 3.63 -11.11 -7.14
CA TYR A 56 3.05 -12.43 -6.91
C TYR A 56 2.35 -12.98 -8.15
N VAL A 57 1.49 -12.17 -8.79
CA VAL A 57 0.75 -12.57 -10.00
C VAL A 57 1.71 -12.82 -11.16
N THR A 58 2.68 -11.94 -11.39
CA THR A 58 3.70 -12.12 -12.42
C THR A 58 4.50 -13.40 -12.19
N TRP A 59 4.95 -13.63 -10.97
CA TRP A 59 5.72 -14.84 -10.62
C TRP A 59 4.91 -16.13 -10.74
N TRP A 60 3.62 -16.09 -10.37
CA TRP A 60 2.70 -17.21 -10.58
C TRP A 60 2.47 -17.47 -12.07
N PHE A 61 2.21 -16.43 -12.86
CA PHE A 61 1.98 -16.54 -14.29
C PHE A 61 3.18 -17.12 -15.03
N ILE A 62 4.39 -16.59 -14.78
CA ILE A 62 5.62 -17.08 -15.40
C ILE A 62 5.80 -18.57 -15.12
N ARG A 63 5.67 -19.02 -13.86
CA ARG A 63 5.83 -20.44 -13.51
C ARG A 63 4.76 -21.34 -14.14
N SER A 64 3.52 -20.88 -14.20
CA SER A 64 2.42 -21.63 -14.85
C SER A 64 2.67 -21.81 -16.34
N VAL A 65 3.01 -20.72 -17.04
CA VAL A 65 3.37 -20.75 -18.47
C VAL A 65 4.59 -21.63 -18.68
N ASP A 66 5.67 -21.41 -17.93
CA ASP A 66 6.90 -22.17 -18.07
C ASP A 66 6.66 -23.68 -17.91
N THR A 67 5.83 -24.11 -16.94
CA THR A 67 5.47 -25.52 -16.73
C THR A 67 4.63 -26.10 -17.88
N TRP A 68 3.73 -25.32 -18.48
CA TRP A 68 2.94 -25.78 -19.63
C TRP A 68 3.77 -25.95 -20.91
N PHE A 69 4.77 -25.10 -21.11
CA PHE A 69 5.61 -25.15 -22.31
C PHE A 69 6.83 -26.07 -22.15
N LYS A 70 7.31 -26.35 -20.94
CA LYS A 70 8.40 -27.29 -20.68
C LYS A 70 8.22 -28.69 -21.31
N PRO A 71 7.03 -29.34 -21.28
CA PRO A 71 6.85 -30.64 -21.97
C PRO A 71 6.85 -30.54 -23.50
N LEU A 72 6.72 -29.34 -24.07
CA LEU A 72 6.80 -29.11 -25.51
C LEU A 72 8.26 -28.94 -25.99
N LEU A 73 9.21 -28.77 -25.06
CA LEU A 73 10.63 -28.69 -25.36
C LEU A 73 11.23 -30.11 -25.49
N PRO A 74 11.77 -30.50 -26.66
CA PRO A 74 12.57 -31.72 -26.79
C PRO A 74 13.84 -31.59 -25.94
N ALA A 75 14.31 -32.68 -25.31
CA ALA A 75 15.45 -32.69 -24.36
C ALA A 75 16.73 -31.97 -24.84
N GLN A 76 16.93 -31.85 -26.15
CA GLN A 76 18.03 -31.12 -26.79
C GLN A 76 17.96 -29.58 -26.66
N TYR A 77 16.79 -29.01 -26.40
CA TYR A 77 16.59 -27.57 -26.16
C TYR A 77 16.35 -27.25 -24.69
N ASP A 78 16.50 -28.22 -23.79
CA ASP A 78 16.32 -27.98 -22.37
C ASP A 78 17.53 -27.20 -21.82
N PRO A 79 17.36 -25.92 -21.42
CA PRO A 79 18.46 -25.12 -20.89
C PRO A 79 19.04 -25.72 -19.61
N ASP A 80 18.29 -26.59 -18.90
CA ASP A 80 18.77 -27.32 -17.73
C ASP A 80 19.88 -28.34 -18.09
N THR A 81 20.03 -28.74 -19.36
CA THR A 81 21.11 -29.64 -19.82
C THR A 81 22.46 -28.92 -19.89
N TYR A 82 22.45 -27.59 -20.01
CA TYR A 82 23.65 -26.78 -20.21
C TYR A 82 23.91 -25.76 -19.09
N LEU A 83 22.90 -25.47 -18.26
CA LEU A 83 22.99 -24.53 -17.14
C LEU A 83 22.57 -25.21 -15.83
N PRO A 84 23.36 -25.09 -14.74
CA PRO A 84 23.00 -25.64 -13.43
C PRO A 84 21.87 -24.87 -12.71
N PHE A 85 21.17 -23.97 -13.42
CA PHE A 85 20.04 -23.21 -12.91
C PHE A 85 18.99 -23.01 -14.01
N THR A 86 17.73 -23.23 -13.66
CA THR A 86 16.59 -23.02 -14.55
C THR A 86 16.31 -21.52 -14.69
N ILE A 87 16.28 -21.00 -15.92
CA ILE A 87 15.90 -19.61 -16.20
C ILE A 87 14.38 -19.53 -16.38
N PRO A 88 13.63 -18.93 -15.44
CA PRO A 88 12.19 -18.78 -15.59
C PRO A 88 11.86 -17.81 -16.72
N GLY A 89 10.92 -18.18 -17.60
CA GLY A 89 10.45 -17.32 -18.69
C GLY A 89 10.82 -17.80 -20.10
N VAL A 90 11.59 -18.89 -20.21
CA VAL A 90 11.86 -19.55 -21.51
C VAL A 90 10.54 -20.02 -22.15
N GLY A 91 9.64 -20.59 -21.35
CA GLY A 91 8.30 -20.96 -21.83
C GLY A 91 7.48 -19.78 -22.35
N LEU A 92 7.68 -18.55 -21.84
CA LEU A 92 6.95 -17.36 -22.30
C LEU A 92 7.40 -16.92 -23.71
N VAL A 93 8.70 -16.96 -23.98
CA VAL A 93 9.25 -16.64 -25.31
C VAL A 93 8.78 -17.67 -26.35
N LEU A 94 8.82 -18.95 -25.99
CA LEU A 94 8.29 -20.04 -26.83
C LEU A 94 6.78 -19.90 -27.05
N ALA A 95 6.00 -19.61 -26.00
CA ALA A 95 4.56 -19.36 -26.10
C ALA A 95 4.25 -18.26 -27.11
N LEU A 96 4.97 -17.14 -27.04
CA LEU A 96 4.83 -16.05 -27.99
C LEU A 96 5.20 -16.48 -29.40
N PHE A 97 6.26 -17.26 -29.57
CA PHE A 97 6.68 -17.77 -30.88
C PHE A 97 5.62 -18.69 -31.51
N PHE A 98 5.07 -19.63 -30.73
CA PHE A 98 3.98 -20.51 -31.17
C PHE A 98 2.65 -19.80 -31.39
N LEU A 99 2.35 -18.75 -30.61
CA LEU A 99 1.10 -17.98 -30.77
C LEU A 99 1.15 -17.04 -31.98
N THR A 100 2.35 -16.54 -32.32
CA THR A 100 2.53 -15.57 -33.39
C THR A 100 2.67 -16.23 -34.76
N LEU A 101 3.21 -17.45 -34.82
CA LEU A 101 3.38 -18.23 -36.05
C LEU A 101 2.06 -18.88 -36.49
#